data_AF-D5DFG3-F1
#
_entry.id   AF-D5DFG3-F1
#
_cell.length_a   1.000
_cell.length_b   1.000
_cell.length_c   1.000
_cell.angle_alpha   90.00
_cell.angle_beta   90.00
_cell.angle_gamma   90.00
#
_symmetry.space_group_name_H-M   'P 1'
#
loop_
_entity.id
_entity.type
_entity.pdbx_description
1 polymer ?
#
loop_
_entity_poly.entity_id
_entity_poly.type
_entity_poly.pdbx_seq_one_letter_code
_entity_poly.pdbx_strand_id
1 'polypeptide(L)'
;MPVYGDYNIANVLAAIGTALHFEYHIEDIISVLPQLESPEGRFQVMEGPNNQKVILDYAHTPVAHTRLVEEVKKMEYNQLIVITVDHPGHHDPNVIVDQVMTGFSNPSASNIHRAPTRTEGVLKSLSLGKPNDIILLTSGCINGAQLVKGNEIPHSDEEIIASYYASLSSIS
;
A
#
# COMPACT_ATOMS: atom_id res chain seq x y z
N MET A 1 -6.95 -16.67 -12.28
CA MET A 1 -7.12 -15.21 -12.21
C MET A 1 -6.44 -14.74 -10.91
N PRO A 2 -5.26 -14.13 -10.98
CA PRO A 2 -4.47 -13.76 -9.80
C PRO A 2 -4.95 -12.42 -9.21
N VAL A 3 -6.27 -12.20 -9.20
CA VAL A 3 -6.83 -10.91 -8.81
C VAL A 3 -7.55 -11.10 -7.48
N TYR A 4 -7.01 -10.50 -6.43
CA TYR A 4 -7.51 -10.61 -5.06
C TYR A 4 -8.51 -9.48 -4.76
N GLY A 5 -9.62 -9.81 -4.06
CA GLY A 5 -10.63 -8.86 -3.57
C GLY A 5 -11.83 -8.63 -4.50
N ASP A 6 -13.02 -8.43 -3.92
CA ASP A 6 -14.30 -8.32 -4.64
C ASP A 6 -14.37 -7.15 -5.64
N TYR A 7 -13.73 -6.02 -5.30
CA TYR A 7 -13.70 -4.83 -6.18
C TYR A 7 -12.96 -5.10 -7.48
N ASN A 8 -11.91 -5.90 -7.39
CA ASN A 8 -11.07 -6.27 -8.50
C ASN A 8 -11.81 -7.21 -9.47
N ILE A 9 -12.67 -8.09 -8.95
CA ILE A 9 -13.62 -8.88 -9.75
C ILE A 9 -14.58 -7.95 -10.50
N ALA A 10 -15.14 -6.94 -9.83
CA ALA A 10 -16.03 -5.98 -10.46
C ALA A 10 -15.35 -5.19 -11.61
N ASN A 11 -14.09 -4.80 -11.43
CA ASN A 11 -13.31 -4.14 -12.48
C ASN A 11 -13.06 -5.04 -13.68
N VAL A 12 -12.71 -6.31 -13.44
CA VAL A 12 -12.52 -7.29 -14.51
C VAL A 12 -13.83 -7.51 -15.26
N LEU A 13 -14.96 -7.64 -14.56
CA LEU A 13 -16.28 -7.77 -15.20
C LEU A 13 -16.66 -6.55 -16.04
N ALA A 14 -16.36 -5.34 -15.55
CA ALA A 14 -16.59 -4.11 -16.32
C ALA A 14 -15.71 -4.03 -17.57
N ALA A 15 -14.44 -4.45 -17.48
CA ALA A 15 -13.54 -4.54 -18.62
C ALA A 15 -14.01 -5.58 -19.65
N ILE A 16 -14.44 -6.76 -19.20
CA ILE A 16 -15.05 -7.79 -20.06
C ILE A 16 -16.30 -7.25 -20.76
N GLY A 17 -17.21 -6.60 -20.02
CA GLY A 17 -18.43 -6.01 -20.58
C GLY A 17 -18.12 -4.94 -21.64
N THR A 18 -17.06 -4.16 -21.42
CA THR A 18 -16.58 -3.18 -22.40
C THR A 18 -16.01 -3.86 -23.64
N ALA A 19 -15.17 -4.89 -23.49
CA ALA A 19 -14.62 -5.63 -24.61
C ALA A 19 -15.72 -6.31 -25.45
N LEU A 20 -16.72 -6.91 -24.80
CA LEU A 20 -17.90 -7.46 -25.48
C LEU A 20 -18.70 -6.39 -26.24
N HIS A 21 -18.81 -5.17 -25.70
CA HIS A 21 -19.44 -4.04 -26.38
C HIS A 21 -18.68 -3.61 -27.66
N PHE A 22 -17.36 -3.75 -27.67
CA PHE A 22 -16.51 -3.54 -28.86
C PHE A 22 -16.42 -4.78 -29.77
N GLU A 23 -17.35 -5.73 -29.64
CA GLU A 23 -17.49 -6.91 -30.50
C GLU A 23 -16.31 -7.90 -30.43
N TYR A 24 -15.51 -7.88 -29.36
CA TYR A 24 -14.56 -8.95 -29.09
C TYR A 24 -15.28 -10.22 -28.68
N HIS A 25 -14.84 -11.38 -29.18
CA HIS A 25 -15.42 -12.67 -28.85
C HIS A 25 -15.04 -13.11 -27.43
N ILE A 26 -16.00 -13.74 -26.73
CA ILE A 26 -15.82 -14.16 -25.33
C ILE A 26 -14.70 -15.20 -25.18
N GLU A 27 -14.50 -16.04 -26.20
CA GLU A 27 -13.44 -17.04 -26.26
C GLU A 27 -12.05 -16.38 -26.26
N ASP A 28 -11.88 -15.32 -27.05
CA ASP A 28 -10.65 -14.55 -27.12
C ASP A 28 -10.37 -13.83 -25.79
N ILE A 29 -11.41 -13.24 -25.18
CA ILE A 29 -11.31 -12.59 -23.87
C ILE A 29 -10.90 -13.59 -22.79
N ILE A 30 -11.56 -14.76 -22.71
CA ILE A 30 -11.24 -15.80 -21.71
C ILE A 30 -9.82 -16.30 -21.87
N SER A 31 -9.31 -16.40 -23.11
CA SER A 31 -7.96 -16.90 -23.38
C SER A 31 -6.84 -16.00 -22.80
N VAL A 32 -7.11 -14.70 -22.65
CA VAL A 32 -6.14 -13.72 -22.12
C VAL A 32 -6.32 -13.43 -20.62
N LEU A 33 -7.48 -13.72 -20.03
CA LEU A 33 -7.73 -13.49 -18.60
C LEU A 33 -6.70 -14.14 -17.64
N PRO A 34 -6.15 -15.34 -17.90
CA PRO A 34 -5.10 -15.91 -17.06
C PRO A 34 -3.79 -15.11 -17.07
N GLN A 35 -3.54 -14.33 -18.13
CA GLN A 35 -2.35 -13.49 -18.31
C GLN A 35 -2.53 -12.09 -17.74
N LEU A 36 -3.72 -11.78 -17.21
CA LEU A 36 -3.99 -10.47 -16.64
C LEU A 36 -3.15 -10.26 -15.38
N GLU A 37 -2.27 -9.26 -15.43
CA GLU A 37 -1.52 -8.78 -14.30
C GLU A 37 -2.34 -7.76 -13.51
N SER A 38 -2.13 -7.73 -12.19
CA SER A 38 -2.69 -6.64 -11.38
C SER A 38 -2.05 -5.32 -11.82
N PRO A 39 -2.80 -4.21 -11.89
CA PRO A 39 -2.21 -2.91 -12.13
C PRO A 39 -1.11 -2.62 -11.11
N GLU A 40 -0.06 -1.95 -11.53
CA GLU A 40 1.10 -1.63 -10.70
C GLU A 40 0.65 -1.04 -9.35
N GLY A 41 1.13 -1.67 -8.27
CA GLY A 41 0.86 -1.31 -6.90
C GLY A 41 -0.61 -1.33 -6.45
N ARG A 42 -1.43 -2.14 -7.11
CA ARG A 42 -2.74 -2.58 -6.60
C ARG A 42 -2.59 -3.98 -6.00
N PHE A 43 -2.60 -4.04 -4.67
CA PHE A 43 -2.51 -5.29 -3.91
C PHE A 43 -1.27 -6.13 -4.27
N GLN A 44 -0.12 -5.46 -4.39
CA GLN A 44 1.15 -6.09 -4.71
C GLN A 44 1.78 -6.64 -3.42
N VAL A 45 2.22 -7.89 -3.45
CA VAL A 45 2.80 -8.57 -2.28
C VAL A 45 4.32 -8.72 -2.47
N MET A 46 5.09 -8.27 -1.49
CA MET A 46 6.52 -8.49 -1.39
C MET A 46 6.81 -9.40 -0.19
N GLU A 47 7.54 -10.49 -0.44
CA GLU A 47 7.97 -11.43 0.60
C GLU A 47 9.23 -10.88 1.28
N GLY A 48 9.19 -10.82 2.61
CA GLY A 48 10.29 -10.42 3.47
C GLY A 48 10.92 -11.60 4.21
N PRO A 49 11.98 -11.35 4.99
CA PRO A 49 12.60 -12.38 5.83
C PRO A 49 11.61 -12.89 6.89
N ASN A 50 11.84 -14.11 7.37
CA ASN A 50 11.03 -14.74 8.43
C ASN A 50 9.52 -14.75 8.13
N ASN A 51 9.15 -14.95 6.86
CA ASN A 51 7.75 -15.02 6.40
C ASN A 51 6.94 -13.74 6.68
N GLN A 52 7.61 -12.60 6.88
CA GLN A 52 6.96 -11.29 6.89
C GLN A 52 6.48 -10.95 5.47
N LYS A 53 5.32 -10.31 5.35
CA LYS A 53 4.78 -9.89 4.06
C LYS A 53 4.51 -8.40 4.04
N VAL A 54 4.90 -7.73 2.97
CA VAL A 54 4.53 -6.33 2.72
C VAL A 54 3.52 -6.28 1.59
N ILE A 55 2.36 -5.68 1.84
CA ILE A 55 1.31 -5.47 0.86
C ILE A 55 1.30 -3.99 0.50
N LEU A 56 1.54 -3.67 -0.77
CA LEU A 56 1.43 -2.33 -1.33
C LEU A 56 0.03 -2.18 -1.95
N ASP A 57 -0.74 -1.23 -1.45
CA ASP A 57 -2.03 -0.83 -2.03
C ASP A 57 -2.11 0.69 -2.19
N TYR A 58 -1.80 1.18 -3.38
CA TYR A 58 -1.83 2.60 -3.71
C TYR A 58 -3.25 3.13 -3.97
N ALA A 59 -4.32 2.45 -3.55
CA ALA A 59 -5.66 2.99 -3.67
C ALA A 59 -5.81 4.30 -2.86
N HIS A 60 -6.04 5.43 -3.55
CA HIS A 60 -6.19 6.76 -2.95
C HIS A 60 -7.64 7.21 -2.83
N THR A 61 -8.54 6.33 -2.41
CA THR A 61 -9.95 6.71 -2.21
C THR A 61 -10.40 6.41 -0.79
N PRO A 62 -11.17 7.31 -0.14
CA PRO A 62 -11.71 7.08 1.21
C PRO A 62 -12.43 5.72 1.34
N VAL A 63 -13.12 5.31 0.27
CA VAL A 63 -13.84 4.03 0.18
C VAL A 63 -12.87 2.83 0.24
N ALA A 64 -11.70 2.92 -0.41
CA ALA A 64 -10.69 1.87 -0.36
C ALA A 64 -10.09 1.74 1.04
N HIS A 65 -9.76 2.87 1.70
CA HIS A 65 -9.20 2.85 3.05
C HIS A 65 -10.18 2.26 4.08
N THR A 66 -11.47 2.64 4.05
CA THR A 66 -12.45 2.13 5.02
C THR A 66 -12.64 0.61 4.89
N ARG A 67 -12.79 0.10 3.67
CA ARG A 67 -13.03 -1.34 3.44
C ARG A 67 -11.82 -2.20 3.74
N LEU A 68 -10.63 -1.71 3.40
CA LEU A 68 -9.37 -2.39 3.72
C LEU A 68 -9.16 -2.47 5.23
N VAL A 69 -9.44 -1.38 5.96
CA VAL A 69 -9.42 -1.37 7.43
C VAL A 69 -10.45 -2.32 8.02
N GLU A 70 -11.65 -2.44 7.42
CA GLU A 70 -12.68 -3.40 7.85
C GLU A 70 -12.27 -4.86 7.62
N GLU A 71 -11.65 -5.19 6.48
CA GLU A 71 -11.14 -6.53 6.22
C GLU A 71 -9.99 -6.90 7.15
N VAL A 72 -9.05 -5.97 7.33
CA VAL A 72 -7.93 -6.16 8.25
C VAL A 72 -8.47 -6.36 9.67
N LYS A 73 -9.43 -5.55 10.15
CA LYS A 73 -10.07 -5.68 11.49
C LYS A 73 -10.72 -7.04 11.79
N LYS A 74 -11.03 -7.87 10.79
CA LYS A 74 -11.57 -9.22 10.99
C LYS A 74 -10.51 -10.23 11.39
N MET A 75 -9.23 -9.87 11.32
CA MET A 75 -8.10 -10.71 11.71
C MET A 75 -7.77 -10.45 13.20
N GLU A 76 -7.27 -11.46 13.92
CA GLU A 76 -6.76 -11.29 15.30
C GLU A 76 -5.27 -10.90 15.23
N TYR A 77 -4.95 -9.62 15.33
CA TYR A 77 -3.57 -9.09 15.26
C TYR A 77 -3.38 -7.91 16.21
N ASN A 78 -2.14 -7.72 16.67
CA ASN A 78 -1.76 -6.56 17.46
C ASN A 78 -1.62 -5.36 16.52
N GLN A 79 -2.68 -4.56 16.40
CA GLN A 79 -2.77 -3.49 15.41
C GLN A 79 -1.77 -2.37 15.71
N LEU A 80 -0.68 -2.32 14.96
CA LEU A 80 0.29 -1.22 14.96
C LEU A 80 -0.02 -0.27 13.80
N ILE A 81 -0.01 1.03 14.07
CA ILE A 81 -0.36 2.06 13.10
C ILE A 81 0.82 3.01 12.96
N VAL A 82 1.30 3.19 11.74
CA VAL A 82 2.30 4.22 11.40
C VAL A 82 1.64 5.28 10.53
N ILE A 83 1.58 6.52 11.03
CA ILE A 83 1.04 7.67 10.31
C ILE A 83 2.19 8.38 9.60
N THR A 84 2.03 8.54 8.30
CA THR A 84 3.02 9.17 7.43
C THR A 84 2.38 10.04 6.35
N VAL A 85 3.22 10.76 5.62
CA VAL A 85 2.81 11.68 4.55
C VAL A 85 3.32 11.16 3.22
N ASP A 86 2.38 10.98 2.29
CA ASP A 86 2.69 10.57 0.92
C ASP A 86 3.09 11.76 0.05
N HIS A 87 2.18 12.69 -0.27
CA HIS A 87 2.52 13.89 -1.06
C HIS A 87 2.38 15.16 -0.21
N PRO A 88 3.47 15.66 0.42
CA PRO A 88 3.38 16.86 1.27
C PRO A 88 3.10 18.14 0.47
N GLY A 89 3.52 18.20 -0.80
CA GLY A 89 3.40 19.39 -1.62
C GLY A 89 4.14 20.56 -0.96
N HIS A 90 3.44 21.67 -0.69
CA HIS A 90 4.01 22.83 0.01
C HIS A 90 3.77 22.86 1.52
N HIS A 91 3.10 21.85 2.07
CA HIS A 91 2.76 21.81 3.49
C HIS A 91 3.91 21.24 4.31
N ASP A 92 3.97 21.61 5.59
CA ASP A 92 4.86 20.95 6.56
C ASP A 92 4.32 19.55 6.87
N PRO A 93 5.08 18.48 6.64
CA PRO A 93 4.61 17.12 6.90
C PRO A 93 4.24 16.87 8.37
N ASN A 94 4.89 17.55 9.32
CA ASN A 94 4.55 17.43 10.74
C ASN A 94 3.13 17.94 11.02
N VAL A 95 2.74 19.04 10.37
CA VAL A 95 1.39 19.61 10.52
C VAL A 95 0.34 18.66 9.96
N ILE A 96 0.61 18.02 8.81
CA ILE A 96 -0.29 17.00 8.24
C ILE A 96 -0.45 15.83 9.22
N VAL A 97 0.65 15.30 9.75
CA VAL A 97 0.62 14.21 10.73
C VAL A 97 -0.17 14.64 11.96
N ASP A 98 0.07 15.83 12.52
CA ASP A 98 -0.65 16.34 13.67
C ASP A 98 -2.15 16.42 13.43
N GLN A 99 -2.57 16.90 12.25
CA GLN A 99 -3.98 16.95 11.86
C GLN A 99 -4.62 15.56 11.80
N VAL A 100 -3.95 14.58 11.17
CA VAL A 100 -4.44 13.19 11.12
C VAL A 100 -4.54 12.60 12.53
N MET A 101 -3.56 12.88 13.39
CA MET A 101 -3.54 12.39 14.77
C MET A 101 -4.75 12.90 15.58
N THR A 102 -5.36 14.04 15.24
CA THR A 102 -6.59 14.53 15.92
C THR A 102 -7.81 13.63 15.71
N GLY A 103 -7.80 12.78 14.67
CA GLY A 103 -8.87 11.83 14.40
C GLY A 103 -8.85 10.58 15.29
N PHE A 104 -7.78 10.35 16.04
CA PHE A 104 -7.67 9.20 16.95
C PHE A 104 -8.26 9.52 18.32
N SER A 105 -9.05 8.60 18.88
CA SER A 105 -9.59 8.76 20.24
C SER A 105 -8.50 8.72 21.33
N ASN A 106 -7.39 8.02 21.07
CA ASN A 106 -6.20 8.02 21.93
C ASN A 106 -4.92 8.20 21.10
N PRO A 107 -4.56 9.43 20.72
CA PRO A 107 -3.39 9.72 19.89
C PRO A 107 -2.03 9.34 20.52
N SER A 108 -2.02 9.08 21.83
CA SER A 108 -0.82 8.72 22.60
C SER A 108 -0.70 7.20 22.86
N ALA A 109 -1.57 6.39 22.26
CA ALA A 109 -1.49 4.94 22.38
C ALA A 109 -0.14 4.42 21.88
N SER A 110 0.46 3.48 22.61
CA SER A 110 1.82 2.99 22.34
C SER A 110 1.98 2.24 21.02
N ASN A 111 0.87 1.81 20.42
CA ASN A 111 0.78 1.15 19.12
C ASN A 111 0.55 2.13 17.95
N ILE A 112 0.51 3.44 18.20
CA ILE A 112 0.40 4.47 17.16
C ILE A 112 1.72 5.25 17.08
N HIS A 113 2.29 5.30 15.89
CA HIS A 113 3.58 5.90 15.62
C HIS A 113 3.47 6.97 14.56
N ARG A 114 4.24 8.05 14.75
CA ARG A 114 4.38 9.14 13.79
C ARG A 114 5.65 8.96 12.95
N ALA A 115 5.57 9.31 11.67
CA ALA A 115 6.68 9.31 10.72
C ALA A 115 6.45 10.40 9.64
N PRO A 116 6.95 11.62 9.83
CA PRO A 116 6.68 12.76 8.95
C PRO A 116 6.98 12.56 7.45
N THR A 117 7.86 11.62 7.07
CA THR A 117 8.15 11.31 5.66
C THR A 117 7.75 9.88 5.31
N ARG A 118 7.36 9.63 4.05
CA ARG A 118 6.99 8.28 3.58
C ARG A 118 8.12 7.29 3.81
N THR A 119 9.37 7.66 3.52
CA THR A 119 10.54 6.84 3.80
C THR A 119 10.64 6.44 5.28
N GLU A 120 10.48 7.38 6.21
CA GLU A 120 10.44 7.06 7.64
C GLU A 120 9.26 6.15 7.97
N GLY A 121 8.09 6.37 7.34
CA GLY A 121 6.89 5.55 7.56
C GLY A 121 7.10 4.10 7.17
N VAL A 122 7.68 3.87 5.98
CA VAL A 122 8.01 2.53 5.47
C VAL A 122 9.04 1.86 6.38
N LEU A 123 10.18 2.51 6.64
CA LEU A 123 11.25 1.95 7.47
C LEU A 123 10.78 1.65 8.90
N LYS A 124 9.94 2.50 9.47
CA LYS A 124 9.38 2.31 10.81
C LYS A 124 8.43 1.12 10.83
N SER A 125 7.58 0.96 9.80
CA SER A 125 6.69 -0.19 9.68
C SER A 125 7.47 -1.50 9.57
N LEU A 126 8.52 -1.53 8.74
CA LEU A 126 9.40 -2.69 8.57
C LEU A 126 10.13 -3.06 9.87
N SER A 127 10.69 -2.06 10.58
CA SER A 127 11.43 -2.31 11.83
C SER A 127 10.56 -2.73 13.01
N LEU A 128 9.28 -2.35 13.02
CA LEU A 128 8.33 -2.75 14.04
C LEU A 128 7.68 -4.11 13.76
N GLY A 129 7.70 -4.55 12.50
CA GLY A 129 7.14 -5.82 12.08
C GLY A 129 7.94 -7.03 12.61
N LYS A 130 7.22 -8.06 13.05
CA LYS A 130 7.76 -9.32 13.57
C LYS A 130 7.69 -10.43 12.52
N PRO A 131 8.36 -11.58 12.77
CA PRO A 131 8.18 -12.78 11.96
C PRO A 131 6.69 -13.13 11.78
N ASN A 132 6.30 -13.45 10.55
CA ASN A 132 4.91 -13.73 10.14
C ASN A 132 3.93 -12.54 10.17
N ASP A 133 4.37 -11.32 10.48
CA ASP A 133 3.49 -10.15 10.41
C ASP A 133 3.19 -9.78 8.95
N ILE A 134 2.01 -9.21 8.73
CA ILE A 134 1.62 -8.56 7.50
C ILE A 134 1.73 -7.05 7.72
N ILE A 135 2.55 -6.40 6.91
CA ILE A 135 2.69 -4.95 6.84
C ILE A 135 1.89 -4.47 5.64
N LEU A 136 0.88 -3.65 5.89
CA LEU A 136 0.07 -3.05 4.86
C LEU A 136 0.47 -1.58 4.68
N LEU A 137 1.02 -1.26 3.52
CA LEU A 137 1.35 0.10 3.11
C LEU A 137 0.25 0.60 2.18
N THR A 138 -0.53 1.55 2.67
CA THR A 138 -1.62 2.17 1.91
C THR A 138 -1.22 3.54 1.41
N SER A 139 -1.78 3.98 0.29
CA SER A 139 -1.30 5.16 -0.43
C SER A 139 0.20 5.01 -0.79
N GLY A 140 0.83 5.99 -1.44
CA GLY A 140 2.18 5.87 -2.00
C GLY A 140 2.27 6.36 -3.44
N CYS A 141 3.51 6.51 -3.92
CA CYS A 141 3.78 7.11 -5.22
C CYS A 141 4.06 6.05 -6.29
N ILE A 142 3.21 6.02 -7.32
CA ILE A 142 3.39 5.17 -8.52
C ILE A 142 4.28 5.88 -9.56
N ASN A 143 4.40 7.21 -9.47
CA ASN A 143 5.12 8.02 -10.47
C ASN A 143 6.62 8.13 -10.20
N GLY A 144 7.16 7.39 -9.23
CA GLY A 144 8.58 7.37 -8.90
C GLY A 144 9.11 8.63 -8.20
N ALA A 145 8.27 9.59 -7.83
CA ALA A 145 8.70 10.81 -7.11
C ALA A 145 7.62 11.43 -6.22
N GLN A 146 8.02 11.89 -5.03
CA GLN A 146 7.17 12.69 -4.14
C GLN A 146 7.38 14.19 -4.41
N LEU A 147 6.28 14.96 -4.41
CA LEU A 147 6.37 16.42 -4.50
C LEU A 147 6.65 17.02 -3.11
N VAL A 148 7.83 17.61 -2.93
CA VAL A 148 8.27 18.24 -1.67
C VAL A 148 8.71 19.68 -1.93
N LYS A 149 7.96 20.64 -1.38
CA LYS A 149 8.17 22.09 -1.55
C LYS A 149 8.28 22.53 -3.02
N GLY A 150 7.55 21.87 -3.91
CA GLY A 150 7.54 22.15 -5.34
C GLY A 150 8.62 21.43 -6.15
N ASN A 151 9.45 20.57 -5.52
CA ASN A 151 10.43 19.74 -6.20
C ASN A 151 9.97 18.27 -6.22
N GLU A 152 10.21 17.59 -7.34
CA GLU A 152 10.06 16.14 -7.44
C GLU A 152 11.29 15.46 -6.82
N ILE A 153 11.06 14.73 -5.73
CA ILE A 153 12.08 13.95 -5.02
C ILE A 153 11.87 12.48 -5.37
N PRO A 154 12.84 11.78 -5.98
CA PRO A 154 12.71 10.36 -6.31
C PRO A 154 12.29 9.52 -5.09
N HIS A 155 11.32 8.63 -5.29
CA HIS A 155 10.77 7.79 -4.24
C HIS A 155 10.17 6.50 -4.81
N SER A 156 10.53 5.36 -4.21
CA SER A 156 9.90 4.06 -4.43
C SER A 156 9.82 3.31 -3.10
N ASP A 157 8.62 2.89 -2.72
CA ASP A 157 8.44 2.06 -1.52
C ASP A 157 9.14 0.71 -1.70
N GLU A 158 9.09 0.15 -2.92
CA GLU A 158 9.75 -1.10 -3.31
C GLU A 158 11.26 -1.03 -3.10
N GLU A 159 11.92 0.04 -3.57
CA GLU A 159 13.36 0.23 -3.41
C GLU A 159 13.76 0.37 -1.93
N ILE A 160 12.96 1.07 -1.14
CA ILE A 160 13.17 1.22 0.31
C ILE A 160 13.06 -0.13 1.00
N ILE A 161 12.03 -0.92 0.68
CA ILE A 161 11.82 -2.27 1.24
C ILE A 161 12.98 -3.20 0.86
N ALA A 162 13.35 -3.22 -0.42
CA ALA A 162 14.44 -4.05 -0.93
C ALA A 162 15.77 -3.70 -0.24
N SER A 163 16.08 -2.41 -0.12
CA SER A 163 17.29 -1.92 0.54
C SER A 163 17.32 -2.28 2.02
N TYR A 164 16.18 -2.16 2.71
CA TYR A 164 16.06 -2.54 4.12
C TYR A 164 16.34 -4.04 4.31
N TYR A 165 15.71 -4.92 3.54
CA TYR A 165 15.93 -6.37 3.67
C TYR A 165 17.34 -6.80 3.25
N ALA A 166 17.94 -6.18 2.24
CA ALA A 166 19.33 -6.41 1.87
C ALA A 166 20.31 -6.04 3.02
N SER A 167 20.01 -4.97 3.77
CA SER A 167 20.84 -4.56 4.90
C SER A 167 20.82 -5.56 6.06
N LEU A 168 19.67 -6.20 6.33
CA LEU A 168 19.55 -7.24 7.36
C LEU A 168 20.34 -8.50 7.01
N SER A 169 20.35 -8.85 5.72
CA SER A 169 21.05 -10.03 5.19
C SER A 169 22.57 -9.87 5.25
N SER A 170 23.07 -8.63 5.26
CA SER A 170 24.50 -8.30 5.31
C SER A 170 25.08 -8.33 6.74
N ILE A 171 24.22 -8.48 7.75
CA ILE A 171 24.56 -8.50 9.19
C ILE A 171 24.42 -9.94 9.76
N SER A 172 23.94 -10.88 8.94
CA SER A 172 23.74 -12.31 9.25
C SER A 172 24.96 -13.15 8.88
#